data_AF-A0A151EXS7-F1
#
_entry.id   AF-A0A151EXS7-F1
#
_cell.length_a   1.000
_cell.length_b   1.000
_cell.length_c   1.000
_cell.angle_alpha   90.00
_cell.angle_beta   90.00
_cell.angle_gamma   90.00
#
_symmetry.space_group_name_H-M   'P 1'
#
loop_
_entity.id
_entity.type
_entity.pdbx_description
1 polymer ?
#
loop_
_entity_poly.entity_id
_entity_poly.type
_entity_poly.pdbx_seq_one_letter_code
_entity_poly.pdbx_strand_id
1 'polypeptide(L)'
;MIWIILAVVLVFVIAGLVLFWKNRTKVESKEAKDVARWSIGMAIGGITGVVIGIILVEFAGYSYPFPAILWMLGMAAGQVGGVLYSKYKK
;
A
#
# COMPACT_ATOMS: atom_id res chain seq x y z
N MET A 1 -1.31 -6.24 23.73
CA MET A 1 -2.26 -5.96 22.63
C MET A 1 -1.57 -5.35 21.41
N ILE A 2 -0.72 -4.32 21.57
CA ILE A 2 -0.06 -3.64 20.45
C ILE A 2 0.81 -4.55 19.55
N TRP A 3 1.53 -5.50 20.16
CA TRP A 3 2.32 -6.50 19.45
C TRP A 3 1.48 -7.45 18.58
N ILE A 4 0.24 -7.72 18.99
CA ILE A 4 -0.70 -8.56 18.24
C ILE A 4 -1.20 -7.78 17.01
N ILE A 5 -1.52 -6.50 17.16
CA ILE A 5 -1.96 -5.63 16.06
C ILE A 5 -0.83 -5.51 15.02
N LEU A 6 0.40 -5.25 15.46
CA LEU A 6 1.57 -5.18 14.57
C LEU A 6 1.82 -6.52 13.86
N ALA A 7 1.72 -7.65 14.58
CA ALA A 7 1.88 -8.98 13.98
C ALA A 7 0.81 -9.24 12.91
N VAL A 8 -0.45 -8.89 13.15
CA VAL A 8 -1.54 -9.04 12.18
C VAL A 8 -1.29 -8.18 10.95
N VAL A 9 -0.90 -6.91 11.11
CA VAL A 9 -0.55 -6.02 9.98
C VAL A 9 0.62 -6.60 9.18
N LEU A 10 1.66 -7.10 9.85
CA LEU A 10 2.82 -7.71 9.19
C LEU A 10 2.41 -8.94 8.37
N VAL A 11 1.55 -9.80 8.91
CA VAL A 11 1.02 -10.99 8.22
C VAL A 11 0.24 -10.58 6.97
N PHE A 12 -0.61 -9.55 7.04
CA PHE A 12 -1.35 -9.06 5.87
C PHE A 12 -0.42 -8.47 4.79
N VAL A 13 0.61 -7.71 5.19
CA VAL A 13 1.61 -7.16 4.26
C VAL A 13 2.39 -8.29 3.56
N ILE A 14 2.85 -9.29 4.32
CA ILE A 14 3.58 -10.44 3.78
C ILE A 14 2.67 -11.28 2.86
N ALA A 15 1.44 -11.57 3.27
CA ALA A 15 0.48 -12.31 2.44
C ALA A 15 0.17 -11.56 1.14
N GLY A 16 -0.01 -10.24 1.20
CA GLY A 16 -0.19 -9.38 0.03
C GLY A 16 1.01 -9.43 -0.92
N LEU A 17 2.23 -9.33 -0.39
CA LEU A 17 3.47 -9.46 -1.16
C LEU A 17 3.61 -10.83 -1.83
N VAL A 18 3.29 -11.92 -1.12
CA VAL A 18 3.37 -13.30 -1.64
C VAL A 18 2.36 -13.52 -2.77
N LEU A 19 1.09 -13.15 -2.57
CA LEU A 19 0.06 -13.25 -3.61
C LEU A 19 0.41 -12.40 -4.83
N PHE A 20 0.96 -11.21 -4.60
CA PHE A 20 1.44 -10.33 -5.65
C PHE A 20 2.57 -10.97 -6.47
N TRP A 21 3.57 -11.54 -5.81
CA TRP A 21 4.72 -12.17 -6.48
C TRP A 21 4.31 -13.39 -7.31
N LYS A 22 3.26 -14.11 -6.87
CA LYS A 22 2.69 -15.24 -7.60
C LYS A 22 1.89 -14.83 -8.85
N ASN A 23 1.26 -13.66 -8.84
CA ASN A 23 0.35 -13.22 -9.92
C ASN A 23 0.98 -12.26 -10.94
N ARG A 24 2.13 -11.63 -10.67
CA ARG A 24 2.80 -10.70 -11.59
C ARG A 24 3.22 -11.32 -12.94
N THR A 25 3.33 -12.65 -13.03
CA THR A 25 3.74 -13.38 -14.24
C THR A 25 2.59 -13.75 -15.18
N LYS A 26 1.33 -13.59 -14.77
CA LYS A 26 0.16 -14.00 -15.58
C LYS A 26 -0.46 -12.90 -16.45
N VAL A 27 0.16 -11.73 -16.52
CA VAL A 27 -0.46 -10.55 -17.13
C VAL A 27 0.06 -10.37 -18.57
N GLU A 28 -0.67 -10.90 -19.55
CA GLU A 28 -0.27 -10.90 -20.97
C GLU A 28 -0.65 -9.60 -21.72
N SER A 29 -1.74 -8.91 -21.32
CA SER A 29 -2.17 -7.69 -22.00
C SER A 29 -1.51 -6.40 -21.46
N LYS A 30 -1.27 -5.43 -22.35
CA LYS A 30 -0.68 -4.12 -22.01
C LYS A 30 -1.55 -3.36 -20.99
N GLU A 31 -2.87 -3.41 -21.16
CA GLU A 31 -3.85 -2.79 -20.25
C GLU A 31 -3.82 -3.44 -18.87
N ALA A 32 -3.74 -4.77 -18.80
CA ALA A 32 -3.70 -5.45 -17.51
C ALA A 32 -2.37 -5.19 -16.78
N LYS A 33 -1.26 -4.95 -17.49
CA LYS A 33 0.01 -4.50 -16.87
C LYS A 33 -0.11 -3.10 -16.28
N ASP A 34 -0.83 -2.20 -16.93
CA ASP A 34 -1.05 -0.84 -16.43
C ASP A 34 -1.98 -0.83 -15.21
N VAL A 35 -3.07 -1.60 -15.23
CA VAL A 35 -3.95 -1.80 -14.07
C VAL A 35 -3.21 -2.45 -12.91
N ALA A 36 -2.35 -3.45 -13.19
CA ALA A 36 -1.51 -4.08 -12.17
C ALA A 36 -0.54 -3.07 -11.54
N ARG A 37 0.10 -2.20 -12.33
CA ARG A 37 0.99 -1.14 -11.82
C ARG A 37 0.26 -0.14 -10.93
N TRP A 38 -0.94 0.29 -11.31
CA TRP A 38 -1.78 1.15 -10.48
C TRP A 38 -2.16 0.49 -9.17
N SER A 39 -2.56 -0.78 -9.23
CA SER A 39 -2.93 -1.58 -8.04
C SER A 39 -1.75 -1.76 -7.09
N ILE A 40 -0.53 -1.94 -7.63
CA ILE A 40 0.70 -2.01 -6.84
C ILE A 40 0.97 -0.67 -6.16
N GLY A 41 0.87 0.44 -6.91
CA GLY A 41 1.06 1.78 -6.37
C GLY A 41 0.12 2.05 -5.19
N MET A 42 -1.18 1.79 -5.38
CA MET A 42 -2.19 1.85 -4.32
C MET A 42 -1.81 1.01 -3.10
N ALA A 43 -1.46 -0.26 -3.31
CA ALA A 43 -1.17 -1.18 -2.23
C ALA A 43 0.04 -0.70 -1.40
N ILE A 44 1.14 -0.35 -2.07
CA ILE A 44 2.35 0.16 -1.41
C ILE A 44 2.06 1.46 -0.67
N GLY A 45 1.39 2.39 -1.33
CA GLY A 45 1.05 3.67 -0.74
C GLY A 45 0.14 3.51 0.48
N GLY A 46 -0.90 2.68 0.38
CA GLY A 46 -1.81 2.37 1.47
C GLY A 46 -1.11 1.75 2.66
N ILE A 47 -0.30 0.70 2.44
CA ILE A 47 0.49 0.06 3.51
C ILE A 47 1.39 1.09 4.21
N THR A 48 2.09 1.91 3.44
CA THR A 48 2.96 2.96 3.97
C THR A 48 2.17 3.96 4.84
N GLY A 49 1.00 4.40 4.34
CA GLY A 49 0.11 5.30 5.06
C GLY A 49 -0.41 4.73 6.38
N VAL A 50 -0.83 3.46 6.39
CA VAL A 50 -1.26 2.76 7.62
C VAL A 50 -0.12 2.69 8.62
N VAL A 51 1.06 2.26 8.19
CA VAL A 51 2.22 2.11 9.07
C VAL A 51 2.59 3.44 9.70
N ILE A 52 2.67 4.52 8.91
CA ILE A 52 2.94 5.87 9.44
C ILE A 52 1.85 6.30 10.42
N GLY A 53 0.58 6.06 10.10
CA GLY A 53 -0.50 6.45 11.00
C GLY A 53 -0.55 5.67 12.30
N ILE A 54 -0.23 4.37 12.28
CA ILE A 54 -0.04 3.58 13.50
C ILE A 54 1.11 4.18 14.32
N ILE A 55 2.24 4.50 13.69
CA ILE A 55 3.38 5.09 14.41
C ILE A 55 2.99 6.43 15.07
N LEU A 56 2.26 7.29 14.37
CA LEU A 56 1.84 8.59 14.91
C LEU A 56 0.88 8.45 16.09
N VAL A 57 -0.07 7.53 16.03
CA VAL A 57 -0.99 7.30 17.15
C VAL A 57 -0.25 6.71 18.36
N GLU A 58 0.55 5.68 18.13
CA GLU A 58 1.14 4.89 19.21
C GLU A 58 2.37 5.54 19.86
N PHE A 59 3.16 6.30 19.10
CA PHE A 59 4.42 6.88 19.59
C PHE A 59 4.41 8.41 19.69
N ALA A 60 3.56 9.09 18.92
CA ALA A 60 3.49 10.55 18.92
C ALA A 60 2.21 11.09 19.59
N GLY A 61 1.37 10.21 20.14
CA GLY A 61 0.18 10.60 20.93
C GLY A 61 -0.94 11.21 20.12
N TYR A 62 -0.97 11.00 18.80
CA TYR A 62 -2.09 11.42 17.96
C TYR A 62 -3.32 10.56 18.23
N SER A 63 -4.50 11.12 18.02
CA SER A 63 -5.77 10.40 18.17
C SER A 63 -6.14 9.62 16.92
N TYR A 64 -6.90 8.52 17.09
CA TYR A 64 -7.67 7.96 15.99
C TYR A 64 -8.62 9.04 15.41
N PRO A 65 -8.84 9.07 14.08
CA PRO A 65 -8.64 7.99 13.10
C PRO A 65 -7.43 8.18 12.15
N PHE A 66 -6.32 8.75 12.62
CA PHE A 66 -5.12 9.00 11.80
C PHE A 66 -4.64 7.82 10.91
N PRO A 67 -4.61 6.56 11.38
CA PRO A 67 -4.23 5.42 10.55
C PRO A 67 -5.12 5.23 9.32
N ALA A 68 -6.43 5.46 9.45
CA ALA A 68 -7.37 5.34 8.34
C ALA A 68 -7.21 6.50 7.34
N ILE A 69 -7.01 7.72 7.84
CA ILE A 69 -6.79 8.91 6.99
C ILE A 69 -5.50 8.73 6.19
N LEU A 70 -4.41 8.34 6.85
CA LEU A 70 -3.12 8.15 6.19
C LEU A 70 -3.12 6.94 5.26
N TRP A 71 -3.88 5.88 5.55
CA TRP A 71 -4.13 4.80 4.59
C TRP A 71 -4.72 5.32 3.28
N MET A 72 -5.80 6.12 3.36
CA MET A 72 -6.45 6.68 2.18
C MET A 72 -5.53 7.63 1.41
N LEU A 73 -4.83 8.53 2.11
CA LEU A 73 -3.85 9.42 1.50
C LEU A 73 -2.68 8.66 0.88
N GLY A 74 -2.23 7.60 1.54
CA GLY A 74 -1.21 6.70 1.05
C GLY A 74 -1.63 6.02 -0.26
N MET A 75 -2.84 5.46 -0.32
CA MET A 75 -3.37 4.87 -1.56
C MET A 75 -3.45 5.89 -2.70
N ALA A 76 -3.95 7.10 -2.42
CA ALA A 76 -4.04 8.18 -3.40
C ALA A 76 -2.64 8.59 -3.92
N ALA A 77 -1.68 8.77 -3.01
CA ALA A 77 -0.29 9.07 -3.38
C ALA A 77 0.34 7.94 -4.21
N GLY A 78 0.04 6.69 -3.85
CA GLY A 78 0.46 5.50 -4.59
C GLY A 78 -0.07 5.45 -6.03
N GLN A 79 -1.34 5.83 -6.24
CA GLN A 79 -1.91 5.97 -7.58
C GLN A 79 -1.20 7.07 -8.38
N VAL A 80 -1.04 8.26 -7.79
CA VAL A 80 -0.39 9.40 -8.46
C VAL A 80 1.05 9.06 -8.85
N GLY A 81 1.80 8.41 -7.95
CA GLY A 81 3.14 7.93 -8.23
C GLY A 81 3.18 6.91 -9.37
N GLY A 82 2.22 5.97 -9.40
CA GLY A 82 2.07 5.01 -10.49
C GLY A 82 1.77 5.65 -11.85
N VAL A 83 0.93 6.69 -11.87
CA VAL A 83 0.61 7.48 -13.08
C VAL A 83 1.83 8.23 -13.59
N LEU A 84 2.52 8.95 -12.70
CA LEU A 84 3.72 9.70 -13.05
C LEU A 84 4.80 8.76 -13.61
N TYR A 85 5.08 7.66 -12.92
CA TYR A 85 6.06 6.67 -13.38
C TYR A 85 5.71 6.08 -14.75
N SER A 86 4.43 5.81 -15.03
CA SER A 86 3.99 5.31 -16.33
C SER A 86 4.16 6.36 -17.45
N LYS A 87 3.92 7.65 -17.16
CA LYS A 87 4.15 8.75 -18.11
C LYS A 87 5.62 8.95 -18.45
N TYR A 88 6.53 8.82 -17.48
CA TYR A 88 7.97 9.07 -17.69
C TYR A 88 8.73 7.87 -18.29
N LYS A 89 8.15 6.66 -18.29
CA LYS A 89 8.80 5.45 -18.81
C LYS A 89 8.28 5.00 -20.18
N LYS A 90 7.35 5.75 -20.78
CA LYS A 90 6.97 5.65 -22.19
C LYS A 90 7.88 6.54 -23.02
#